data_AF-A0A3D0HEL9-F1
#
_entry.id   AF-A0A3D0HEL9-F1
#
_cell.length_a   1.000
_cell.length_b   1.000
_cell.length_c   1.000
_cell.angle_alpha   90.00
_cell.angle_beta   90.00
_cell.angle_gamma   90.00
#
_symmetry.space_group_name_H-M   'P 1'
#
loop_
_entity.id
_entity.type
_entity.pdbx_description
1 polymer ?
#
loop_
_entity_poly.entity_id
_entity_poly.type
_entity_poly.pdbx_seq_one_letter_code
_entity_poly.pdbx_strand_id
1 'polypeptide(L)' 'MTTIDLSEIVLNPSKAISLKELSWDVQAEGLLVTCTARQKYRNTSGRKLEIVYTFPLSWNSVITGFAAILNGKRYVARAL' A
#
# COMPACT_ATOMS: atom_id res chain seq x y z
N MET A 1 -8.65 -10.83 -16.31
CA MET A 1 -8.43 -10.17 -15.00
C MET A 1 -7.20 -9.29 -15.15
N THR A 2 -7.18 -8.06 -14.62
CA THR A 2 -6.03 -7.14 -14.78
C THR A 2 -5.30 -7.00 -13.45
N THR A 3 -4.05 -7.42 -13.43
CA THR A 3 -3.14 -7.29 -12.28
C THR A 3 -2.45 -5.92 -12.32
N ILE A 4 -2.43 -5.24 -11.18
CA ILE A 4 -1.82 -3.93 -10.99
C ILE A 4 -0.86 -4.03 -9.80
N ASP A 5 0.42 -3.81 -10.07
CA ASP A 5 1.42 -3.64 -9.04
C ASP A 5 1.43 -2.17 -8.60
N LEU A 6 1.09 -1.92 -7.33
CA LEU A 6 1.06 -0.57 -6.78
C LEU A 6 2.45 0.04 -6.60
N SER A 7 3.51 -0.77 -6.55
CA SER A 7 4.89 -0.28 -6.50
C SER A 7 5.35 0.27 -7.86
N GLU A 8 4.82 -0.25 -8.96
CA GLU A 8 5.14 0.21 -10.32
C GLU A 8 4.32 1.43 -10.77
N ILE A 9 3.29 1.83 -10.01
CA ILE A 9 2.42 2.97 -10.37
C ILE A 9 3.21 4.28 -10.53
N VAL A 10 4.30 4.43 -9.79
CA VAL A 10 5.20 5.59 -9.92
C VAL A 10 5.87 5.63 -11.30
N LEU A 11 6.08 4.48 -11.94
CA LEU A 11 6.81 4.33 -13.19
C LEU A 11 5.91 4.30 -14.43
N ASN A 12 4.64 3.87 -14.30
CA ASN A 12 3.72 3.82 -15.45
C ASN A 12 2.27 4.25 -15.11
N PRO A 13 1.97 5.56 -15.15
CA PRO A 13 0.67 6.10 -14.75
C PRO A 13 -0.48 5.68 -15.67
N SER A 14 -0.20 5.24 -16.91
CA SER A 14 -1.23 4.82 -17.88
C SER A 14 -1.95 3.52 -17.52
N LYS A 15 -1.34 2.68 -16.67
CA LYS A 15 -1.88 1.38 -16.21
C LYS A 15 -2.30 1.41 -14.74
N ALA A 16 -2.18 2.57 -14.10
CA ALA A 16 -2.29 2.73 -12.66
C ALA A 16 -3.74 2.90 -12.19
N ILE A 17 -4.07 2.29 -11.05
CA ILE A 17 -5.21 2.76 -10.25
C ILE A 17 -4.86 4.15 -9.74
N SER A 18 -5.81 5.07 -9.82
CA SER A 18 -5.62 6.42 -9.27
C SER A 18 -5.47 6.38 -7.75
N LEU A 19 -4.26 6.70 -7.28
CA LEU A 19 -3.99 7.08 -5.89
C LEU A 19 -4.68 8.41 -5.62
N LYS A 20 -5.50 8.45 -4.55
CA LYS A 20 -6.27 9.62 -4.15
C LYS A 20 -5.67 10.33 -2.95
N GLU A 21 -5.06 9.57 -2.06
CA GLU A 21 -4.49 10.09 -0.83
C GLU A 21 -3.33 9.21 -0.40
N LEU A 22 -2.25 9.85 0.06
CA LEU A 22 -1.12 9.22 0.74
C LEU A 22 -0.85 10.03 2.00
N SER A 23 -0.86 9.36 3.14
CA SER A 23 -0.47 9.95 4.42
C SER A 23 0.60 9.08 5.08
N TRP A 24 1.56 9.72 5.71
CA TRP A 24 2.56 9.07 6.55
C TRP A 24 2.41 9.57 7.98
N ASP A 25 2.35 8.62 8.91
CA ASP A 25 2.56 8.87 10.33
C ASP A 25 3.95 8.37 10.68
N VAL A 26 4.80 9.23 11.24
CA VAL A 26 6.21 8.94 11.50
C VAL A 26 6.54 9.36 12.92
N GLN A 27 7.11 8.43 13.67
CA GLN A 27 7.54 8.64 15.05
C GLN A 27 9.01 8.21 15.19
N ALA A 28 9.81 9.03 15.87
CA ALA A 28 11.22 8.77 16.12
C ALA A 28 11.49 8.81 17.64
N GLU A 29 12.01 7.71 18.17
CA GLU A 29 12.32 7.54 19.59
C GLU A 29 13.74 6.98 19.73
N GLY A 30 14.68 7.83 20.12
CA GLY A 30 16.10 7.47 20.16
C GLY A 30 16.61 7.08 18.77
N LEU A 31 16.98 5.80 18.59
CA LEU A 31 17.45 5.23 17.32
C LEU A 31 16.36 4.44 16.57
N LEU A 32 15.14 4.39 17.08
CA LEU A 32 14.02 3.69 16.47
C LEU A 32 13.14 4.68 15.70
N VAL A 33 12.82 4.34 14.45
CA VAL A 33 11.83 5.07 13.64
C VAL A 33 10.69 4.11 13.32
N THR A 34 9.46 4.53 13.64
CA THR A 34 8.23 3.83 13.26
C THR A 34 7.50 4.64 12.21
N CYS A 35 7.18 4.01 11.08
CA CYS A 35 6.45 4.63 9.98
C CYS A 35 5.17 3.85 9.68
N THR A 36 4.04 4.55 9.58
CA THR A 36 2.79 4.00 9.08
C THR A 36 2.36 4.76 7.83
N ALA A 37 2.39 4.07 6.68
CA ALA A 37 1.82 4.59 5.43
C ALA A 37 0.34 4.21 5.33
N ARG A 38 -0.49 5.16 4.90
CA ARG A 38 -1.87 4.89 4.48
C ARG A 38 -2.09 5.46 3.09
N GLN A 39 -2.45 4.59 2.16
CA GLN A 39 -2.75 4.92 0.78
C GLN A 39 -4.22 4.62 0.48
N LYS A 40 -4.92 5.57 -0.15
CA LYS A 40 -6.28 5.39 -0.63
C LYS A 40 -6.29 5.37 -2.15
N TYR A 41 -6.73 4.26 -2.71
CA TYR A 41 -6.86 4.04 -4.14
C TYR A 41 -8.34 3.97 -4.52
N ARG A 42 -8.67 4.44 -5.72
CA ARG A 42 -10.03 4.30 -6.26
C ARG A 42 -10.00 3.64 -7.64
N ASN A 43 -10.57 2.44 -7.73
CA ASN A 43 -10.89 1.85 -9.03
C ASN A 43 -12.01 2.65 -9.68
N THR A 44 -11.70 3.42 -10.72
CA THR A 44 -12.68 4.14 -11.55
C THR A 44 -13.08 3.35 -12.80
N SER A 45 -12.47 2.19 -13.02
CA SER A 45 -12.82 1.31 -14.13
C SER A 45 -14.00 0.41 -13.77
N GLY A 46 -14.76 -0.03 -14.78
CA GLY A 46 -15.81 -1.04 -14.61
C GLY A 46 -15.27 -2.48 -14.49
N ARG A 47 -13.94 -2.67 -14.39
CA ARG A 47 -13.30 -3.99 -14.38
C ARG A 47 -12.86 -4.39 -12.98
N LYS A 48 -12.92 -5.69 -12.69
CA LYS A 48 -12.28 -6.27 -11.49
C LYS A 48 -10.76 -6.13 -11.60
N LEU A 49 -10.14 -5.75 -10.50
CA LEU A 49 -8.70 -5.57 -10.40
C LEU A 49 -8.12 -6.58 -9.43
N GLU A 50 -6.94 -7.06 -9.77
CA GLU A 50 -6.05 -7.76 -8.86
C GLU A 50 -4.92 -6.80 -8.50
N ILE A 51 -4.60 -6.72 -7.21
CA ILE A 51 -3.66 -5.74 -6.68
C ILE A 51 -2.52 -6.48 -6.00
N VAL A 52 -1.29 -6.18 -6.42
CA VAL A 52 -0.06 -6.62 -5.76
C VAL A 52 0.56 -5.42 -5.06
N TYR A 53 0.91 -5.57 -3.78
CA TYR A 53 1.57 -4.55 -3.00
C TYR A 53 2.94 -5.04 -2.55
N THR A 54 3.98 -4.46 -3.14
CA THR A 54 5.36 -4.68 -2.73
C THR A 54 5.77 -3.58 -1.77
N PHE A 55 6.21 -3.96 -0.57
CA PHE A 55 6.68 -3.00 0.43
C PHE A 55 8.13 -2.59 0.10
N PRO A 56 8.39 -1.31 -0.20
CA PRO A 56 9.75 -0.83 -0.37
C PRO A 56 10.38 -0.63 1.01
N LEU A 57 11.06 -1.65 1.52
CA LEU A 57 11.77 -1.59 2.80
C LEU A 57 13.25 -1.30 2.59
N SER A 58 13.84 -0.51 3.50
CA SER A 58 15.30 -0.46 3.61
C SER A 58 15.83 -1.77 4.20
N TRP A 59 17.10 -2.08 3.96
CA TRP A 59 17.74 -3.34 4.39
C TRP A 59 17.51 -3.69 5.87
N ASN A 60 17.48 -2.68 6.76
CA ASN A 60 17.35 -2.86 8.21
C ASN A 60 15.93 -2.60 8.73
N SER A 61 14.92 -2.59 7.84
CA SER A 61 13.52 -2.36 8.21
C SER A 61 12.72 -3.65 8.15
N VAL A 62 11.73 -3.76 9.03
CA VAL A 62 10.79 -4.88 9.07
C VAL A 62 9.36 -4.36 8.99
N ILE A 63 8.45 -5.16 8.41
CA ILE A 63 7.03 -4.87 8.44
C ILE A 63 6.46 -5.38 9.76
N THR A 64 5.93 -4.47 10.56
CA THR A 64 5.28 -4.81 11.83
C THR A 64 3.77 -5.04 11.69
N GLY A 65 3.16 -4.59 10.59
CA GLY A 65 1.76 -4.85 10.30
C GLY A 65 1.31 -4.38 8.92
N PHE A 66 0.28 -5.05 8.40
CA PHE A 66 -0.40 -4.64 7.17
C PHE A 66 -1.91 -4.88 7.28
N ALA A 67 -2.68 -3.91 6.79
CA ALA A 67 -4.12 -4.04 6.67
C ALA A 67 -4.62 -3.35 5.40
N ALA A 68 -5.63 -3.95 4.77
CA ALA A 68 -6.34 -3.38 3.64
C ALA A 68 -7.80 -3.11 4.02
N ILE A 69 -8.36 -2.00 3.54
CA ILE A 69 -9.79 -1.73 3.64
C ILE A 69 -10.36 -1.82 2.23
N LEU A 70 -11.17 -2.84 1.97
CA LEU A 70 -11.81 -3.09 0.68
C LEU A 70 -13.31 -2.95 0.86
N ASN A 71 -13.93 -1.99 0.16
CA ASN A 71 -15.37 -1.71 0.25
C ASN A 71 -15.87 -1.59 1.71
N GLY A 72 -15.12 -0.89 2.56
CA GLY A 72 -15.45 -0.68 3.98
C GLY A 72 -15.10 -1.85 4.92
N LYS A 73 -14.73 -3.02 4.38
CA LYS A 73 -14.31 -4.17 5.19
C LYS A 73 -12.80 -4.17 5.39
N ARG A 74 -12.35 -4.26 6.64
CA ARG A 74 -10.93 -4.35 7.00
C ARG A 74 -10.45 -5.79 6.99
N TYR A 75 -9.30 -6.01 6.35
CA TYR A 75 -8.56 -7.26 6.30
C TYR A 75 -7.19 -7.00 6.91
N VAL A 76 -6.74 -7.86 7.82
CA VAL A 76 -5.44 -7.74 8.49
C VAL A 76 -4.59 -8.92 8.06
N ALA A 77 -3.37 -8.65 7.59
CA ALA A 77 -2.44 -9.72 7.26
C ALA A 77 -1.94 -10.39 8.54
N ARG A 78 -1.73 -11.69 8.44
CA ARG A 78 -1.13 -12.50 9.49
C ARG A 78 0.26 -12.91 9.02
N ALA A 79 1.29 -12.63 9.82
CA ALA A 79 2.60 -13.22 9.59
C ALA A 79 2.49 -14.74 9.82
N LEU A 80 3.05 -15.53 8.91
CA LEU A 80 3.18 -16.98 9.04
C LEU A 80 4.52 -17.32 9.68
#